data_AF-A0A2G4I6H7-F1
#
_entry.id   AF-A0A2G4I6H7-F1
#
_cell.length_a   1.000
_cell.length_b   1.000
_cell.length_c   1.000
_cell.angle_alpha   90.00
_cell.angle_beta   90.00
_cell.angle_gamma   90.00
#
_symmetry.space_group_name_H-M   'P 1'
#
loop_
_entity.id
_entity.type
_entity.pdbx_description
1 polymer ?
#
loop_
_entity_poly.entity_id
_entity_poly.type
_entity_poly.pdbx_seq_one_letter_code
_entity_poly.pdbx_strand_id
1 'polypeptide(L)'
;EGVNFGPSLSDVVKKYKGDAKLVLQEILEPSKSIEEKYRNVTLDLGDENSPTGPILAEDKDSVTIQTGPTAAQVQKVAKSAIKSRKVSALSLMPAGLLNALDKEQILDLLAFLLAEGNAKHAAFQHAH
;
A
#
# COMPACT_ATOMS: atom_id res chain seq x y z
N GLU A 1 -15.86 7.16 -5.51
CA GLU A 1 -15.16 6.83 -4.25
C GLU A 1 -14.17 5.71 -4.55
N GLY A 2 -12.88 5.98 -4.34
CA GLY A 2 -11.83 4.98 -4.56
C GLY A 2 -11.82 3.98 -3.41
N VAL A 3 -11.57 2.71 -3.71
CA VAL A 3 -11.37 1.74 -2.64
C VAL A 3 -9.99 1.99 -2.03
N ASN A 4 -9.88 1.93 -0.70
CA ASN A 4 -8.62 2.12 0.02
C ASN A 4 -7.58 1.06 -0.40
N PHE A 5 -6.78 1.39 -1.41
CA PHE A 5 -5.77 0.51 -2.01
C PHE A 5 -4.44 0.50 -1.24
N GLY A 6 -4.39 1.21 -0.10
CA GLY A 6 -3.23 1.34 0.77
C GLY A 6 -3.61 1.97 2.11
N PRO A 7 -2.64 2.08 3.03
CA PRO A 7 -2.86 2.75 4.32
C PRO A 7 -3.06 4.26 4.14
N SER A 8 -3.72 4.89 5.11
CA SER A 8 -3.76 6.35 5.19
C SER A 8 -2.35 6.91 5.40
N LEU A 9 -1.98 7.94 4.67
CA LEU A 9 -0.67 8.58 4.80
C LEU A 9 -0.43 9.12 6.22
N SER A 10 -1.47 9.68 6.86
CA SER A 10 -1.39 10.12 8.26
C SER A 10 -1.09 8.96 9.22
N ASP A 11 -1.66 7.78 8.99
CA ASP A 11 -1.42 6.61 9.84
C ASP A 11 0.01 6.09 9.67
N VAL A 12 0.56 6.16 8.45
CA VAL A 12 1.96 5.81 8.17
C VAL A 12 2.91 6.76 8.89
N VAL A 13 2.65 8.08 8.85
CA VAL A 13 3.45 9.09 9.55
C VAL A 13 3.41 8.87 11.06
N LYS A 14 2.23 8.61 11.62
CA LYS A 14 2.06 8.28 13.06
C LYS A 14 2.77 7.00 13.45
N LYS A 15 2.70 5.95 12.62
CA LYS A 15 3.40 4.66 12.82
C LYS A 15 4.91 4.86 12.97
N TYR A 16 5.50 5.74 12.17
CA TYR A 16 6.92 6.10 12.24
C TYR A 16 7.21 7.29 13.15
N LYS A 17 6.25 7.75 13.96
CA LYS A 17 6.39 8.87 14.91
C LYS A 17 6.92 10.17 14.28
N GLY A 18 6.61 10.40 13.00
CA GLY A 18 7.12 11.56 12.26
C GLY A 18 8.60 11.47 11.86
N ASP A 19 9.23 10.30 11.94
CA ASP A 19 10.61 10.12 11.48
C ASP A 19 10.68 10.14 9.94
N ALA A 20 11.15 11.28 9.42
CA ALA A 20 11.32 11.53 7.98
C ALA A 20 12.15 10.45 7.28
N LYS A 21 13.17 9.90 7.96
CA LYS A 21 14.08 8.91 7.36
C LYS A 21 13.37 7.57 7.17
N LEU A 22 12.58 7.15 8.16
CA LEU A 22 11.82 5.90 8.07
C LEU A 22 10.71 6.01 7.01
N VAL A 23 10.03 7.16 6.93
CA VAL A 23 9.03 7.43 5.88
C VAL A 23 9.68 7.40 4.49
N LEU A 24 10.82 8.07 4.32
CA LEU A 24 11.57 8.06 3.05
C LEU A 24 12.02 6.64 2.66
N GLN A 25 12.48 5.85 3.63
CA GLN A 25 12.93 4.48 3.38
C GLN A 25 11.79 3.60 2.86
N GLU A 26 10.57 3.74 3.37
CA GLU A 26 9.40 3.00 2.87
C GLU A 26 9.04 3.38 1.43
N ILE A 27 9.23 4.65 1.05
CA ILE A 27 9.00 5.13 -0.32
C ILE A 27 10.08 4.58 -1.28
N LEU A 28 11.33 4.54 -0.82
CA LEU A 28 12.46 4.02 -1.60
C LEU A 28 12.42 2.50 -1.75
N GLU A 29 12.02 1.80 -0.70
CA GLU A 29 12.02 0.34 -0.62
C GLU A 29 10.60 -0.20 -0.32
N PRO A 30 9.60 0.04 -1.20
CA PRO A 30 8.18 -0.27 -0.95
C PRO A 30 7.90 -1.74 -0.62
N SER A 31 8.77 -2.65 -1.07
CA SER A 31 8.61 -4.09 -0.90
C SER A 31 9.34 -4.65 0.33
N LYS A 32 10.10 -3.81 1.06
CA LYS A 32 10.88 -4.24 2.23
C LYS A 32 10.00 -4.67 3.39
N SER A 33 8.92 -3.93 3.65
CA SER A 33 7.98 -4.20 4.71
C SER A 33 6.56 -3.91 4.21
N ILE A 34 5.81 -4.97 3.93
CA ILE A 34 4.41 -4.87 3.49
C ILE A 34 3.53 -5.43 4.60
N GLU A 35 2.56 -4.65 5.07
CA GLU A 35 1.56 -5.18 6.01
C GLU A 35 0.72 -6.26 5.34
N GLU A 36 0.40 -7.34 6.05
CA GLU A 36 -0.27 -8.51 5.48
C GLU A 36 -1.58 -8.17 4.75
N LYS A 37 -2.37 -7.23 5.30
CA LYS A 37 -3.62 -6.74 4.69
C LYS A 37 -3.45 -6.05 3.32
N TYR A 38 -2.22 -5.62 2.97
CA TYR A 38 -1.90 -4.99 1.68
C TYR A 38 -1.02 -5.89 0.78
N ARG A 39 -0.67 -7.11 1.22
CA ARG A 39 0.06 -8.04 0.37
C ARG A 39 -0.89 -8.62 -0.67
N ASN A 40 -0.45 -8.59 -1.93
CA ASN A 40 -1.16 -9.32 -2.97
C ASN A 40 -1.05 -10.82 -2.74
N VAL A 41 -2.17 -11.50 -2.87
CA VAL A 41 -2.26 -12.95 -2.90
C VAL A 41 -2.85 -13.35 -4.24
N THR A 42 -2.19 -14.26 -4.94
CA THR A 42 -2.77 -14.95 -6.11
C THR A 42 -3.45 -16.20 -5.62
N LEU A 43 -4.75 -16.34 -5.91
CA LEU A 43 -5.52 -17.55 -5.65
C LEU A 43 -5.51 -18.39 -6.92
N ASP A 44 -4.87 -19.55 -6.86
CA ASP A 44 -4.91 -20.53 -7.94
C ASP A 44 -6.19 -21.35 -7.80
N LEU A 45 -7.10 -21.16 -8.75
CA LEU A 45 -8.37 -21.91 -8.81
C LEU A 45 -8.24 -23.17 -9.67
N GLY A 46 -7.09 -23.34 -10.32
CA GLY A 46 -6.83 -24.45 -11.23
C GLY A 46 -7.41 -24.33 -12.62
N ASP A 47 -7.97 -23.15 -12.93
CA ASP A 47 -8.42 -22.73 -14.24
C ASP A 47 -7.58 -21.53 -14.71
N GLU A 48 -7.81 -21.02 -15.91
CA GLU A 48 -7.08 -19.86 -16.45
C GLU A 48 -7.35 -18.55 -15.69
N ASN A 49 -8.33 -18.53 -14.78
CA ASN A 49 -8.68 -17.36 -13.99
C ASN A 49 -8.17 -17.47 -12.54
N SER A 50 -7.01 -16.88 -12.27
CA SER A 50 -6.40 -16.79 -10.94
C SER A 50 -6.47 -15.35 -10.41
N PRO A 51 -7.46 -14.99 -9.59
CA PRO A 51 -7.58 -13.63 -9.08
C PRO A 51 -6.37 -13.27 -8.21
N THR A 52 -5.84 -12.07 -8.41
CA THR A 52 -4.65 -11.57 -7.69
C THR A 52 -4.96 -10.21 -7.08
N GLY A 53 -4.65 -10.05 -5.79
CA GLY A 53 -4.94 -8.83 -5.05
C GLY A 53 -4.89 -9.03 -3.53
N PRO A 54 -5.05 -7.97 -2.72
CA PRO A 54 -5.16 -8.10 -1.28
C PRO A 54 -6.47 -8.79 -0.87
N ILE A 55 -6.41 -9.55 0.23
CA ILE A 55 -7.59 -10.16 0.85
C ILE A 55 -8.27 -9.11 1.73
N LEU A 56 -9.52 -8.77 1.41
CA LEU A 56 -10.33 -7.82 2.19
C LEU A 56 -10.99 -8.49 3.40
N ALA A 57 -11.41 -9.74 3.24
CA ALA A 57 -12.06 -10.52 4.27
C ALA A 57 -11.88 -12.02 4.00
N GLU A 58 -11.82 -12.82 5.06
CA GLU A 58 -11.80 -14.27 4.96
C GLU A 58 -12.77 -14.86 5.99
N ASP A 59 -13.81 -15.54 5.48
CA ASP A 59 -14.81 -16.26 6.28
C ASP A 59 -14.42 -17.74 6.40
N LYS A 60 -15.28 -18.59 7.01
CA LYS A 60 -15.04 -20.04 7.04
C LYS A 60 -14.99 -20.67 5.65
N ASP A 61 -15.90 -20.26 4.76
CA ASP A 61 -16.12 -20.93 3.48
C ASP A 61 -15.59 -20.13 2.27
N SER A 62 -15.21 -18.86 2.46
CA SER A 62 -14.88 -17.97 1.34
C SER A 62 -13.79 -16.95 1.67
N VAL A 63 -13.11 -16.48 0.63
CA VAL A 63 -12.13 -15.38 0.64
C VAL A 63 -12.65 -14.27 -0.26
N THR A 64 -12.66 -13.05 0.23
CA THR A 64 -12.97 -11.85 -0.55
C THR A 64 -11.67 -11.18 -0.94
N ILE A 65 -11.41 -11.07 -2.24
CA ILE A 65 -10.18 -10.53 -2.82
C ILE A 65 -10.48 -9.32 -3.69
N GLN A 66 -9.62 -8.30 -3.63
CA GLN A 66 -9.76 -7.13 -4.48
C GLN A 66 -8.75 -7.15 -5.62
N THR A 67 -9.21 -7.38 -6.85
CA THR A 67 -8.34 -7.55 -8.03
C THR A 67 -8.04 -6.25 -8.77
N GLY A 68 -8.48 -5.10 -8.27
CA GLY A 68 -8.24 -3.80 -8.89
C GLY A 68 -8.83 -2.63 -8.11
N PRO A 69 -8.54 -1.37 -8.53
CA PRO A 69 -8.77 -0.16 -7.73
C PRO A 69 -10.24 0.21 -7.50
N THR A 70 -11.17 -0.45 -8.19
CA THR A 70 -12.60 -0.13 -8.11
C THR A 70 -13.36 -1.16 -7.29
N ALA A 71 -14.48 -0.75 -6.68
CA ALA A 71 -15.35 -1.65 -5.93
C ALA A 71 -15.92 -2.79 -6.80
N ALA A 72 -16.06 -2.55 -8.11
CA ALA A 72 -16.50 -3.56 -9.08
C ALA A 72 -15.49 -4.70 -9.27
N GLN A 73 -14.25 -4.54 -8.80
CA GLN A 73 -13.18 -5.54 -8.90
C GLN A 73 -12.97 -6.29 -7.58
N VAL A 74 -13.98 -6.30 -6.71
CA VAL A 74 -14.01 -7.15 -5.52
C VAL A 74 -14.69 -8.48 -5.88
N GLN A 75 -13.99 -9.58 -5.65
CA GLN A 75 -14.47 -10.93 -5.96
C GLN A 75 -14.52 -11.78 -4.69
N LYS A 76 -15.58 -12.60 -4.57
CA LYS A 76 -15.72 -13.58 -3.49
C LYS A 76 -15.46 -14.98 -4.06
N VAL A 77 -14.44 -15.65 -3.53
CA VAL A 77 -13.96 -16.97 -3.98
C VAL A 77 -14.25 -18.00 -2.88
N ALA A 78 -14.88 -19.11 -3.22
CA ALA A 78 -15.09 -20.21 -2.29
C ALA A 78 -13.76 -20.91 -1.98
N LYS A 79 -13.47 -21.21 -0.70
CA LYS A 79 -12.22 -21.88 -0.32
C LYS A 79 -12.07 -23.26 -0.92
N SER A 80 -13.18 -23.96 -1.14
CA SER A 80 -13.22 -25.26 -1.81
C SER A 80 -12.73 -25.21 -3.25
N ALA A 81 -12.77 -24.04 -3.90
CA ALA A 81 -12.26 -23.84 -5.26
C ALA A 81 -10.77 -23.44 -5.29
N ILE A 82 -10.17 -23.07 -4.16
CA ILE A 82 -8.77 -22.62 -4.10
C ILE A 82 -7.86 -23.85 -4.00
N LYS A 83 -7.09 -24.13 -5.05
CA LYS A 83 -6.08 -25.19 -5.07
C LYS A 83 -4.80 -24.77 -4.33
N SER A 84 -4.35 -23.53 -4.55
CA SER A 84 -3.18 -23.00 -3.87
C SER A 84 -3.25 -21.47 -3.71
N ARG A 85 -2.44 -20.93 -2.80
CA ARG A 85 -2.30 -19.48 -2.58
C ARG A 85 -0.84 -19.10 -2.71
N LYS A 86 -0.55 -18.04 -3.47
CA LYS A 86 0.80 -17.50 -3.61
C LYS A 86 0.83 -16.06 -3.13
N VAL A 87 1.57 -15.79 -2.05
CA VAL A 87 1.75 -14.44 -1.53
C VAL A 87 2.85 -13.74 -2.32
N SER A 88 2.56 -12.53 -2.82
CA SER A 88 3.54 -11.68 -3.47
C SER A 88 4.48 -11.04 -2.43
N ALA A 89 5.78 -11.08 -2.72
CA ALA A 89 6.78 -10.29 -2.00
C ALA A 89 6.87 -8.84 -2.54
N LEU A 90 6.24 -8.57 -3.68
CA LEU A 90 6.25 -7.25 -4.31
C LEU A 90 5.09 -6.41 -3.81
N SER A 91 5.39 -5.15 -3.50
CA SER A 91 4.42 -4.13 -3.12
C SER A 91 3.62 -3.64 -4.33
N LEU A 92 2.39 -3.18 -4.06
CA LEU A 92 1.58 -2.44 -5.02
C LEU A 92 2.12 -1.02 -5.26
N MET A 93 2.92 -0.49 -4.33
CA MET A 93 3.57 0.81 -4.51
C MET A 93 4.71 0.68 -5.54
N PRO A 94 4.68 1.46 -6.64
CA PRO A 94 5.76 1.45 -7.62
C PRO A 94 7.10 1.87 -7.00
N ALA A 95 8.15 1.10 -7.26
CA ALA A 95 9.50 1.51 -6.92
C ALA A 95 9.99 2.62 -7.86
N GLY A 96 10.94 3.44 -7.39
CA GLY A 96 11.56 4.49 -8.21
C GLY A 96 10.67 5.71 -8.45
N LEU A 97 9.59 5.90 -7.68
CA LEU A 97 8.74 7.09 -7.77
C LEU A 97 9.53 8.40 -7.59
N LEU A 98 10.55 8.36 -6.72
CA LEU A 98 11.41 9.52 -6.42
C LEU A 98 12.48 9.75 -7.49
N ASN A 99 12.67 8.85 -8.45
CA ASN A 99 13.75 8.97 -9.44
C ASN A 99 13.57 10.18 -10.38
N ALA A 100 12.34 10.66 -10.52
CA ALA A 100 12.02 11.84 -11.33
C ALA A 100 12.09 13.16 -10.53
N LEU A 101 12.31 13.08 -9.22
CA LEU A 101 12.34 14.24 -8.33
C LEU A 101 13.78 14.62 -7.99
N ASP A 102 14.04 15.93 -7.91
CA ASP A 102 15.29 16.42 -7.35
C ASP A 102 15.28 16.39 -5.81
N LYS A 103 16.42 16.72 -5.20
CA LYS A 103 16.58 16.69 -3.75
C LYS A 103 15.59 17.60 -3.02
N GLU A 104 15.36 18.81 -3.53
CA GLU A 104 14.48 19.79 -2.88
C GLU A 104 13.02 19.32 -2.98
N GLN A 105 12.61 18.80 -4.14
CA GLN A 105 11.29 18.20 -4.34
C GLN A 105 11.02 16.99 -3.43
N ILE A 106 12.04 16.18 -3.15
CA ILE A 106 11.93 15.08 -2.19
C ILE A 106 11.75 15.62 -0.76
N LEU A 107 12.49 16.66 -0.39
CA LEU A 107 12.36 17.28 0.94
C LEU A 107 10.98 17.94 1.11
N ASP A 108 10.47 18.62 0.09
CA ASP A 108 9.13 19.21 0.08
C ASP A 108 8.04 18.14 0.18
N LEU A 109 8.18 17.03 -0.55
CA LEU A 109 7.26 15.89 -0.44
C LEU A 109 7.25 15.32 0.98
N LEU A 110 8.43 15.12 1.59
CA LEU A 110 8.55 14.64 2.96
C LEU A 110 7.94 15.63 3.95
N ALA A 111 8.19 16.93 3.79
CA ALA A 111 7.59 17.98 4.63
C ALA A 111 6.06 17.93 4.53
N PHE A 112 5.51 17.78 3.33
CA PHE A 112 4.07 17.65 3.09
C PHE A 112 3.47 16.41 3.76
N LEU A 113 4.13 15.25 3.62
CA LEU A 113 3.68 14.01 4.25
C LEU A 113 3.70 14.12 5.78
N LEU A 114 4.82 14.57 6.36
CA LEU A 114 5.00 14.72 7.81
C LEU A 114 4.07 15.75 8.43
N ALA A 115 3.68 16.75 7.65
CA ALA A 115 2.71 17.74 8.06
C ALA A 115 1.26 17.26 7.99
N GLU A 116 1.00 16.05 7.46
CA GLU A 116 -0.35 15.57 7.13
C GLU A 116 -1.13 16.58 6.25
N GLY A 117 -0.43 17.31 5.38
CA GLY A 117 -1.01 18.39 4.57
C GLY A 117 -1.31 19.70 5.31
N ASN A 118 -0.90 19.84 6.58
CA ASN A 118 -1.03 21.09 7.33
C ASN A 118 0.11 22.06 7.01
N ALA A 119 -0.18 23.08 6.19
CA ALA A 119 0.78 24.12 5.80
C ALA A 119 1.41 24.90 6.98
N LYS A 120 0.85 24.83 8.20
CA LYS A 120 1.40 25.48 9.40
C LYS A 120 2.27 24.55 10.26
N HIS A 121 2.48 23.31 9.83
CA HIS A 121 3.24 22.32 10.59
C HIS A 121 4.73 22.69 10.68
N ALA A 122 5.39 22.32 11.79
CA ALA A 122 6.80 22.58 12.02
C ALA A 122 7.72 22.04 10.91
N ALA A 123 7.28 20.99 10.20
CA ALA A 123 7.98 20.43 9.04
C ALA A 123 8.11 21.41 7.85
N PHE A 124 7.25 22.44 7.76
CA PHE A 124 7.35 23.51 6.76
C PHE A 124 8.07 24.76 7.28
N GLN A 125 8.32 24.83 8.58
CA GLN A 125 9.02 25.96 9.18
C GLN A 125 10.52 25.74 9.05
N HIS A 126 11.05 26.06 7.88
CA HIS A 126 12.48 26.27 7.69
C HIS A 126 12.88 27.53 8.50
N ALA A 127 13.53 27.32 9.64
CA ALA A 127 14.30 28.39 10.28
C ALA A 127 15.53 28.63 9.40
N HIS A 128 15.47 29.66 8.56
CA HIS A 128 16.63 30.28 7.93
C HIS A 128 17.37 31.15 8.95
#